data_AF-A0A0G0F678-F1
#
_entry.id   AF-A0A0G0F678-F1
#
_cell.length_a   1.000
_cell.length_b   1.000
_cell.length_c   1.000
_cell.angle_alpha   90.00
_cell.angle_beta   90.00
_cell.angle_gamma   90.00
#
_symmetry.space_group_name_H-M   'P 1'
#
loop_
_entity.id
_entity.type
_entity.pdbx_description
1 polymer ?
#
loop_
_entity_poly.entity_id
_entity_poly.type
_entity_poly.pdbx_seq_one_letter_code
_entity_poly.pdbx_strand_id
1 'polypeptide(L)'
;MIPIAFLRQFRLGDYAIFDFAVSLLGFYLLSPLLSKIFLKLRIDIPRQNWLYLTLPIGVATHLIFGKITPLTRDFIDIQGHYIVKIVIIALLLIGLNDIKIVKKKI
;
A
#
# COMPACT_ATOMS: atom_id res chain seq x y z
N MET A 1 -29.29 7.61 -0.10
CA MET A 1 -28.02 7.12 -0.69
C MET A 1 -26.93 8.08 -0.26
N ILE A 2 -25.89 7.62 0.46
CA ILE A 2 -24.78 8.51 0.83
C ILE A 2 -23.84 8.61 -0.37
N PRO A 3 -23.58 9.80 -0.93
CA PRO A 3 -22.67 9.94 -2.06
C PRO A 3 -21.22 9.70 -1.61
N ILE A 4 -20.40 9.09 -2.47
CA ILE A 4 -18.97 8.85 -2.17
C ILE A 4 -18.22 10.14 -1.84
N ALA A 5 -18.68 11.28 -2.38
CA ALA A 5 -18.17 12.61 -2.06
C ALA A 5 -18.29 12.95 -0.56
N PHE A 6 -19.38 12.53 0.10
CA PHE A 6 -19.57 12.72 1.53
C PHE A 6 -18.55 11.90 2.33
N LEU A 7 -18.26 10.65 1.93
CA LEU A 7 -17.26 9.82 2.62
C LEU A 7 -15.84 10.37 2.45
N ARG A 8 -15.54 10.96 1.29
CA ARG A 8 -14.24 11.57 0.98
C ARG A 8 -14.02 12.95 1.60
N GLN A 9 -15.05 13.57 2.17
CA GLN A 9 -14.92 14.89 2.83
C GLN A 9 -14.06 14.79 4.11
N PHE A 10 -14.02 13.62 4.75
CA PHE A 10 -13.20 13.38 5.93
C PHE A 10 -11.74 13.18 5.50
N ARG A 11 -10.91 14.17 5.79
CA ARG A 11 -9.52 14.22 5.31
C ARG A 11 -8.55 14.52 6.45
N LEU A 12 -7.33 14.01 6.29
CA LEU A 12 -6.15 14.42 7.04
C LEU A 12 -5.25 15.18 6.06
N GLY A 13 -5.22 16.52 6.15
CA GLY A 13 -4.63 17.34 5.10
C GLY A 13 -5.32 17.10 3.75
N ASP A 14 -4.54 16.78 2.73
CA ASP A 14 -5.07 16.46 1.39
C ASP A 14 -5.53 15.00 1.23
N TYR A 15 -5.36 14.14 2.23
CA TYR A 15 -5.62 12.70 2.09
C TYR A 15 -7.00 12.33 2.64
N ALA A 16 -7.84 11.69 1.81
CA ALA A 16 -9.13 11.18 2.26
C ALA A 16 -8.95 9.94 3.15
N ILE A 17 -9.47 10.00 4.37
CA ILE A 17 -9.40 8.91 5.35
C ILE A 17 -10.14 7.68 4.82
N PHE A 18 -11.23 7.91 4.09
CA PHE A 18 -12.00 6.84 3.46
C PHE A 18 -11.17 6.05 2.44
N ASP A 19 -10.42 6.71 1.56
CA ASP A 19 -9.61 6.03 0.55
C ASP A 19 -8.50 5.18 1.20
N PHE A 20 -7.92 5.68 2.30
CA PHE A 20 -6.97 4.93 3.12
C PHE A 20 -7.60 3.67 3.72
N ALA A 21 -8.75 3.83 4.39
CA ALA A 21 -9.45 2.72 5.05
C ALA A 21 -9.90 1.64 4.05
N VAL A 22 -10.44 2.04 2.90
CA VAL A 22 -10.86 1.11 1.83
C VAL A 22 -9.66 0.38 1.25
N SER A 23 -8.53 1.05 1.05
CA SER A 23 -7.30 0.41 0.55
C SER A 23 -6.81 -0.65 1.53
N LEU A 24 -6.72 -0.34 2.83
CA LEU A 24 -6.33 -1.31 3.86
C LEU A 24 -7.30 -2.47 3.95
N LEU A 25 -8.61 -2.21 3.94
CA LEU A 25 -9.62 -3.26 3.97
C LEU A 25 -9.52 -4.16 2.72
N GLY A 26 -9.31 -3.57 1.55
CA GLY A 26 -9.11 -4.29 0.30
C GLY A 26 -7.90 -5.23 0.38
N PHE A 27 -6.75 -4.73 0.82
CA PHE A 27 -5.54 -5.55 0.99
C PHE A 27 -5.68 -6.59 2.10
N TYR A 28 -6.37 -6.27 3.19
CA TYR A 28 -6.66 -7.23 4.26
C TYR A 28 -7.43 -8.43 3.72
N LEU A 29 -8.52 -8.18 2.99
CA LEU A 29 -9.35 -9.22 2.39
C LEU A 29 -8.62 -10.00 1.29
N LEU A 30 -7.79 -9.32 0.50
CA LEU A 30 -7.00 -9.94 -0.58
C LEU A 30 -5.76 -10.67 -0.07
N SER A 31 -5.25 -10.35 1.12
CA SER A 31 -3.99 -10.90 1.64
C SER A 31 -3.90 -12.42 1.61
N PRO A 32 -4.95 -13.22 1.93
CA PRO A 32 -4.86 -14.67 1.86
C PRO A 32 -4.71 -15.18 0.42
N LEU A 33 -5.34 -14.50 -0.54
CA LEU A 33 -5.23 -14.82 -1.96
C LEU A 33 -3.85 -14.42 -2.49
N LEU A 34 -3.40 -13.21 -2.19
CA LEU A 34 -2.09 -12.72 -2.61
C LEU A 34 -0.95 -13.59 -2.07
N SER A 35 -0.96 -13.93 -0.78
CA SER A 35 0.03 -14.87 -0.21
C SER A 35 0.02 -16.22 -0.92
N LYS A 36 -1.15 -16.77 -1.26
CA LYS A 36 -1.24 -18.04 -2.02
C LYS A 36 -0.69 -17.92 -3.43
N ILE A 37 -0.93 -16.80 -4.12
CA ILE A 37 -0.41 -16.55 -5.47
C ILE A 37 1.11 -16.43 -5.42
N PHE A 38 1.66 -15.63 -4.51
CA PHE A 38 3.10 -15.43 -4.37
C PHE A 38 3.83 -16.69 -3.90
N LEU A 39 3.17 -17.54 -3.10
CA LEU A 39 3.73 -18.83 -2.73
C LEU A 39 3.95 -19.74 -3.95
N LYS A 40 3.08 -19.69 -4.98
CA LYS A 40 3.31 -20.40 -6.26
C LYS A 40 4.56 -19.89 -6.99
N LEU A 41 4.91 -18.62 -6.80
CA LEU A 41 6.14 -18.00 -7.28
C LEU A 41 7.33 -18.23 -6.33
N ARG A 42 7.16 -19.06 -5.29
CA ARG A 42 8.15 -19.37 -4.25
C ARG A 42 8.54 -18.18 -3.37
N ILE A 43 7.65 -17.19 -3.25
CA ILE A 43 7.81 -16.06 -2.35
C ILE A 43 6.76 -16.19 -1.24
N ASP A 44 7.20 -16.45 -0.02
CA ASP A 44 6.35 -16.46 1.15
C ASP A 44 6.25 -15.05 1.73
N ILE A 45 5.03 -14.49 1.68
CA ILE A 45 4.71 -13.16 2.19
C ILE A 45 3.65 -13.33 3.28
N PRO A 46 3.98 -13.05 4.55
CA PRO A 46 3.00 -13.11 5.63
C PRO A 46 1.84 -12.13 5.39
N ARG A 47 0.65 -12.48 5.88
CA ARG A 47 -0.57 -11.68 5.63
C ARG A 47 -0.45 -10.23 6.12
N GLN A 48 0.20 -10.04 7.26
CA GLN A 48 0.38 -8.73 7.87
C GLN A 48 1.26 -7.82 7.01
N ASN A 49 2.25 -8.37 6.29
CA ASN A 49 3.14 -7.62 5.42
C ASN A 49 2.38 -6.93 4.28
N TRP A 50 1.32 -7.54 3.75
CA TRP A 50 0.47 -6.90 2.73
C TRP A 50 -0.18 -5.60 3.23
N LEU A 51 -0.50 -5.50 4.53
CA LEU A 51 -1.06 -4.28 5.11
C LEU A 51 -0.04 -3.16 5.14
N TYR A 52 1.20 -3.47 5.53
CA TYR A 52 2.30 -2.49 5.49
C TYR A 52 2.62 -2.08 4.05
N LEU A 53 2.57 -3.01 3.11
CA LEU A 53 2.82 -2.75 1.69
C LEU A 53 1.66 -2.05 0.99
N THR A 54 0.49 -1.87 1.62
CA THR A 54 -0.68 -1.26 0.97
C THR A 54 -0.39 0.14 0.42
N LEU A 55 0.22 1.02 1.22
CA LEU A 55 0.56 2.37 0.75
C LEU A 55 1.70 2.39 -0.26
N PRO A 56 2.85 1.70 -0.03
CA PRO A 56 3.89 1.60 -1.04
C PRO A 56 3.40 1.05 -2.38
N ILE A 57 2.59 -0.02 -2.38
CA ILE A 57 2.01 -0.59 -3.60
C ILE A 57 1.03 0.39 -4.23
N GLY A 58 0.19 1.07 -3.46
CA GLY A 58 -0.74 2.09 -3.97
C GLY A 58 0.00 3.21 -4.69
N VAL A 59 1.05 3.76 -4.07
CA VAL A 59 1.91 4.80 -4.67
C VAL A 59 2.57 4.28 -5.95
N ALA A 60 3.18 3.09 -5.91
CA ALA A 60 3.80 2.49 -7.09
C ALA A 60 2.79 2.28 -8.23
N THR A 61 1.59 1.81 -7.91
CA THR A 61 0.50 1.60 -8.87
C THR A 61 0.09 2.92 -9.51
N HIS A 62 -0.13 3.97 -8.72
CA HIS A 62 -0.46 5.31 -9.22
C HIS A 62 0.62 5.89 -10.15
N LEU A 63 1.90 5.65 -9.85
CA LEU A 63 3.01 6.05 -10.72
C LEU A 63 3.02 5.26 -12.03
N ILE A 64 2.88 3.93 -11.98
CA ILE A 64 2.89 3.06 -13.18
C ILE A 64 1.74 3.41 -14.12
N PHE A 65 0.55 3.69 -13.59
CA PHE A 65 -0.64 4.00 -14.39
C PHE A 65 -0.83 5.50 -14.67
N GLY A 66 0.09 6.37 -14.24
CA GLY A 66 0.01 7.82 -14.45
C GLY A 66 -1.16 8.52 -13.74
N LYS A 67 -1.80 7.86 -12.76
CA LYS A 67 -2.94 8.40 -12.01
C LYS A 67 -2.47 9.01 -10.70
N ILE A 68 -1.92 10.22 -10.76
CA ILE A 68 -1.35 10.90 -9.60
C ILE A 68 -2.44 11.28 -8.59
N THR A 69 -2.31 10.77 -7.36
CA THR A 69 -3.11 11.18 -6.20
C THR A 69 -2.36 12.20 -5.36
N PRO A 70 -2.99 12.90 -4.41
CA PRO A 70 -2.27 13.78 -3.48
C PRO A 70 -1.13 13.05 -2.75
N LEU A 71 -1.35 11.81 -2.29
CA LEU A 71 -0.30 11.01 -1.63
C LEU A 71 0.88 10.73 -2.59
N THR A 72 0.59 10.36 -3.83
CA THR A 72 1.62 10.11 -4.84
C THR A 72 2.39 11.38 -5.19
N ARG A 73 1.68 12.50 -5.40
CA ARG A 73 2.27 13.82 -5.68
C ARG A 73 3.24 14.23 -4.58
N ASP A 74 2.79 14.13 -3.34
CA ASP A 74 3.58 14.55 -2.18
C ASP A 74 4.76 13.59 -1.94
N PHE A 75 4.64 12.30 -2.30
CA PHE A 75 5.76 11.37 -2.24
C PHE A 75 6.86 11.67 -3.25
N ILE A 76 6.51 12.04 -4.49
CA ILE A 76 7.48 12.30 -5.56
C ILE A 76 8.02 13.73 -5.57
N ASP A 77 7.37 14.66 -4.89
CA ASP A 77 7.89 16.03 -4.74
C ASP A 77 9.27 15.97 -4.08
N ILE A 78 10.31 16.39 -4.77
CA ILE A 78 11.69 16.32 -4.30
C ILE A 78 11.91 17.30 -3.14
N GLN A 79 11.26 18.46 -3.16
CA GLN A 79 11.57 19.60 -2.30
C GLN A 79 10.75 19.64 -0.99
N GLY A 80 9.78 18.73 -0.82
CA GLY A 80 8.87 18.76 0.32
C GLY A 80 8.47 17.39 0.89
N HIS A 81 7.48 17.44 1.77
CA HIS A 81 6.70 16.29 2.27
C HIS A 81 7.52 15.13 2.85
N TYR A 82 8.61 15.43 3.57
CA TYR A 82 9.48 14.41 4.16
C TYR A 82 8.76 13.44 5.10
N ILE A 83 7.73 13.88 5.83
CA ILE A 83 6.93 13.01 6.69
C ILE A 83 6.27 11.90 5.86
N VAL A 84 5.64 12.25 4.73
CA VAL A 84 4.99 11.29 3.82
C VAL A 84 5.99 10.28 3.28
N LYS A 85 7.17 10.76 2.86
CA LYS A 85 8.26 9.91 2.38
C LYS A 85 8.76 8.96 3.46
N ILE A 86 9.04 9.47 4.65
CA ILE A 86 9.51 8.67 5.79
C ILE A 86 8.48 7.60 6.13
N VAL A 87 7.19 7.95 6.19
CA VAL A 87 6.11 6.98 6.47
C VAL A 87 6.04 5.90 5.38
N ILE A 88 6.04 6.26 4.10
CA ILE A 88 5.97 5.28 3.01
C ILE A 88 7.22 4.40 2.98
N ILE A 89 8.41 4.96 3.18
CA ILE A 89 9.67 4.20 3.23
C ILE A 89 9.69 3.28 4.45
N ALA A 90 9.28 3.75 5.63
CA ALA A 90 9.22 2.92 6.83
C ALA A 90 8.24 1.74 6.64
N LEU A 91 7.05 2.01 6.08
CA LEU A 91 6.07 0.97 5.74
C LEU A 91 6.61 -0.03 4.71
N LEU A 92 7.36 0.44 3.72
CA LEU A 92 8.02 -0.42 2.74
C LEU A 92 9.05 -1.34 3.43
N LEU A 93 9.94 -0.79 4.26
CA LEU A 93 10.97 -1.55 4.96
C LEU A 93 10.36 -2.60 5.90
N ILE A 94 9.37 -2.21 6.71
CA ILE A 94 8.65 -3.13 7.61
C ILE A 94 7.90 -4.19 6.79
N GLY A 95 7.25 -3.79 5.70
CA GLY A 95 6.51 -4.71 4.83
C GLY A 95 7.39 -5.74 4.12
N LEU A 96 8.66 -5.43 3.87
CA LEU A 96 9.60 -6.36 3.24
C LEU A 96 10.35 -7.27 4.23
N ASN A 97 10.39 -6.92 5.53
CA ASN A 97 11.25 -7.57 6.53
C ASN A 97 11.06 -9.09 6.66
N ASP A 98 9.82 -9.59 6.57
CA ASP A 98 9.49 -11.01 6.77
C ASP A 98 9.22 -11.79 5.49
N ILE A 99 9.52 -11.20 4.32
CA ILE A 99 9.36 -11.89 3.03
C ILE A 99 10.49 -12.89 2.84
N LYS A 100 10.14 -14.15 2.53
CA LYS A 100 11.11 -15.24 2.39
C LYS A 100 11.01 -15.90 1.02
N ILE A 101 12.16 -16.28 0.46
CA ILE A 101 12.22 -17.10 -0.75
C ILE A 101 12.25 -18.57 -0.35
N VAL A 102 11.25 -19.34 -0.80
CA VAL A 102 11.13 -20.77 -0.51
C VAL A 102 12.09 -21.54 -1.43
N LYS A 103 13.14 -22.13 -0.85
CA LYS A 103 14.07 -22.99 -1.58
C LYS A 103 13.38 -24.30 -1.98
N LYS A 104 13.67 -24.79 -3.18
CA LYS A 104 13.25 -26.13 -3.63
C LYS A 104 13.94 -27.15 -2.71
N LYS A 105 13.17 -28.00 -2.01
CA LYS A 105 13.73 -29.23 -1.44
C LYS A 105 14.16 -30.11 -2.62
N ILE A 106 15.47 -30.33 -2.73
CA ILE A 106 16.07 -31.34 -3.62
C ILE A 106 15.80 -32.71 -3.00
#